data_AF-A0A8B2U2W4-F1
#
_entry.id   AF-A0A8B2U2W4-F1
#
_cell.length_a   1.000
_cell.length_b   1.000
_cell.length_c   1.000
_cell.angle_alpha   90.00
_cell.angle_beta   90.00
_cell.angle_gamma   90.00
#
_symmetry.space_group_name_H-M   'P 1'
#
loop_
_entity.id
_entity.type
_entity.pdbx_description
1 polymer ?
#
loop_
_entity_poly.entity_id
_entity_poly.type
_entity_poly.pdbx_seq_one_letter_code
_entity_poly.pdbx_strand_id
1 'polypeptide(L)' 'MMLHRCPECRKKISESAESCPNRGFSFKPENLEAYKQKLEERRLQNEEINRKSVKLHLVWAAIFALVLIVASWITNNA' A
#
# COMPACT_ATOMS: atom_id res chain seq x y z
N MET A 1 -12.69 20.70 -22.07
CA MET A 1 -11.27 20.38 -21.79
C MET A 1 -11.18 18.97 -21.23
N MET A 2 -10.38 18.09 -21.85
CA MET A 2 -10.00 16.82 -21.25
C MET A 2 -8.97 17.07 -20.16
N LEU A 3 -9.18 16.44 -19.00
CA LEU A 3 -8.32 16.56 -17.83
C LEU A 3 -7.87 15.16 -17.43
N HIS A 4 -6.56 14.97 -17.26
CA HIS A 4 -5.99 13.76 -16.72
C HIS A 4 -5.56 13.97 -15.26
N ARG A 5 -5.29 12.90 -14.50
CA ARG A 5 -4.78 13.04 -13.12
C ARG A 5 -3.26 12.92 -13.09
N CYS A 6 -2.61 13.85 -12.39
CA CYS A 6 -1.18 13.73 -12.14
C CYS A 6 -0.87 12.48 -11.27
N PRO A 7 0.11 11.63 -11.66
CA PRO A 7 0.44 10.43 -10.91
C PRO A 7 0.86 10.67 -9.45
N GLU A 8 1.54 11.77 -9.16
CA GLU A 8 2.06 12.07 -7.81
C GLU A 8 1.09 12.83 -6.91
N CYS A 9 0.34 13.79 -7.46
CA CYS A 9 -0.51 14.68 -6.67
C CYS A 9 -2.01 14.38 -6.80
N ARG A 10 -2.39 13.52 -7.76
CA ARG A 10 -3.78 13.10 -8.06
C ARG A 10 -4.74 14.24 -8.41
N LYS A 11 -4.25 15.49 -8.53
CA LYS A 11 -5.03 16.64 -9.04
C LYS A 11 -5.26 16.51 -10.54
N LYS A 12 -6.37 17.09 -11.01
CA LYS A 12 -6.74 17.16 -12.42
C LYS A 12 -5.88 18.21 -13.15
N ILE A 13 -5.18 17.80 -14.21
CA ILE A 13 -4.28 18.62 -15.02
C ILE A 13 -4.75 18.59 -16.48
N SER A 14 -4.56 19.68 -17.21
CA SER A 14 -4.78 19.72 -18.67
C SER A 14 -3.89 18.69 -19.38
N GLU A 15 -4.42 18.01 -20.39
CA GLU A 15 -3.60 17.11 -21.24
C GLU A 15 -2.48 17.83 -21.98
N SER A 16 -2.63 19.13 -22.26
CA SER A 16 -1.60 19.95 -22.91
C SER A 16 -0.44 20.38 -22.00
N ALA A 17 -0.50 20.08 -20.70
CA ALA A 17 0.55 20.49 -19.78
C ALA A 17 1.76 19.53 -19.89
N GLU A 18 2.95 20.08 -20.13
CA GLU A 18 4.20 19.28 -20.15
C GLU A 18 4.67 18.88 -18.75
N SER A 19 4.27 19.64 -17.72
CA SER A 19 4.57 19.36 -16.33
C SER A 19 3.42 19.71 -15.39
N CYS A 20 3.38 19.08 -14.23
CA CYS A 20 2.37 19.33 -13.22
C CYS A 20 2.64 20.67 -12.53
N PRO A 21 1.73 21.66 -12.59
CA PRO A 21 1.93 22.97 -11.97
C PRO A 21 1.99 22.93 -10.43
N ASN A 22 1.52 21.84 -9.80
CA ASN A 22 1.47 21.73 -8.35
C ASN A 22 2.71 21.05 -7.74
N ARG A 23 3.35 20.13 -8.47
CA ARG A 23 4.44 19.28 -7.94
C ARG A 23 5.65 19.14 -8.88
N GLY A 24 5.57 19.67 -10.10
CA GLY A 24 6.67 19.65 -11.07
C GLY A 24 6.83 18.35 -11.86
N PHE A 25 5.98 17.34 -11.66
CA PHE A 25 6.06 16.07 -12.40
C PHE A 25 6.01 16.30 -13.91
N SER A 26 7.02 15.83 -14.65
CA SER A 26 7.06 15.92 -16.11
C SER A 26 6.26 14.78 -16.75
N PHE A 27 5.38 15.12 -17.70
CA PHE A 27 4.57 14.15 -18.45
C PHE A 27 5.28 13.59 -19.69
N LYS A 28 6.59 13.78 -19.79
CA LYS A 28 7.41 13.12 -20.81
C LYS A 28 7.32 11.59 -20.65
N PRO A 29 7.33 10.83 -21.77
CA PRO A 29 7.15 9.37 -21.74
C PRO A 29 8.17 8.68 -20.84
N GLU A 30 9.43 9.13 -20.85
CA GLU A 30 10.52 8.62 -20.00
C GLU A 30 10.18 8.70 -18.49
N ASN A 31 9.62 9.82 -18.04
CA ASN A 31 9.24 10.01 -16.63
C ASN A 31 8.03 9.16 -16.25
N LEU A 32 7.08 8.99 -17.16
CA LEU A 32 5.92 8.12 -16.98
C LEU A 32 6.33 6.65 -16.84
N GLU A 33 7.27 6.19 -17.67
CA GLU A 33 7.81 4.83 -17.60
C GLU A 33 8.60 4.59 -16.31
N ALA A 34 9.50 5.50 -15.96
CA ALA A 34 10.24 5.44 -14.71
C ALA A 34 9.31 5.42 -13.49
N TYR A 35 8.22 6.21 -13.53
CA TYR A 35 7.21 6.20 -12.48
C TYR A 35 6.47 4.87 -12.38
N LYS A 36 6.09 4.25 -13.50
CA LYS A 36 5.46 2.92 -13.54
C LYS A 36 6.37 1.85 -12.97
N GLN A 37 7.66 1.86 -13.33
CA GLN A 37 8.65 0.93 -12.79
C GLN A 37 8.76 1.04 -11.26
N LYS A 38 8.83 2.26 -10.72
CA LYS A 38 8.84 2.50 -9.27
C LYS A 38 7.55 2.07 -8.57
N LEU A 39 6.40 2.08 -9.26
CA LEU A 39 5.16 1.55 -8.70
C LEU A 39 5.18 0.03 -8.63
N GLU A 40 5.68 -0.63 -9.67
CA GLU A 40 5.78 -2.08 -9.71
C GLU A 40 6.77 -2.62 -8.69
N GLU A 41 7.93 -1.97 -8.54
CA GLU A 41 8.90 -2.30 -7.49
C GLU A 41 8.27 -2.21 -6.09
N ARG A 42 7.54 -1.12 -5.82
CA ARG A 42 6.80 -0.95 -4.55
C ARG A 42 5.71 -2.00 -4.36
N ARG A 43 5.03 -2.43 -5.44
CA ARG A 43 4.01 -3.48 -5.38
C ARG A 43 4.64 -4.80 -4.93
N LEU A 44 5.76 -5.18 -5.54
CA LEU A 44 6.49 -6.41 -5.20
C LEU A 44 7.03 -6.37 -3.76
N GLN A 45 7.63 -5.25 -3.36
CA GLN A 45 8.11 -5.06 -1.98
C GLN A 45 6.98 -5.16 -0.95
N ASN A 46 5.85 -4.49 -1.20
CA ASN A 46 4.69 -4.56 -0.31
C ASN A 46 4.10 -5.97 -0.24
N GLU A 47 4.07 -6.71 -1.35
CA GLU A 47 3.62 -8.09 -1.37
C GLU A 47 4.53 -8.98 -0.50
N GLU A 48 5.85 -8.79 -0.58
CA GLU A 48 6.81 -9.52 0.24
C GLU A 48 6.66 -9.19 1.73
N ILE A 49 6.55 -7.91 2.07
CA ILE A 49 6.31 -7.45 3.46
C ILE A 49 5.00 -8.04 3.99
N ASN A 50 3.93 -7.99 3.21
CA ASN A 50 2.64 -8.55 3.60
C ASN A 50 2.74 -10.06 3.85
N ARG A 51 3.46 -10.80 2.98
CA ARG A 51 3.68 -12.25 3.15
C ARG A 51 4.43 -12.59 4.45
N LYS A 52 5.42 -11.77 4.83
CA LYS A 52 6.15 -11.90 6.10
C LYS A 52 5.26 -11.54 7.30
N SER A 53 4.51 -10.44 7.19
CA SER A 53 3.61 -9.95 8.24
C SER A 53 2.50 -10.95 8.56
N VAL A 54 1.87 -11.56 7.55
CA VAL A 54 0.80 -12.56 7.73
C VAL A 54 1.27 -13.73 8.60
N LYS A 55 2.50 -14.22 8.39
CA LYS A 55 3.05 -15.31 9.23
C LYS A 55 3.15 -14.90 10.70
N LEU A 56 3.63 -13.68 10.96
CA LEU A 56 3.72 -13.15 12.32
C LEU A 56 2.34 -12.98 12.96
N HIS A 57 1.37 -12.43 12.20
CA HIS A 57 -0.01 -12.28 12.66
C HIS A 57 -0.68 -13.62 12.98
N LEU A 58 -0.42 -14.68 12.22
CA LEU A 58 -0.94 -16.02 12.50
C LEU A 58 -0.39 -16.58 13.81
N VAL A 59 0.90 -16.40 14.08
CA VAL A 59 1.51 -16.80 15.36
C VAL A 59 0.87 -16.04 16.53
N TRP A 60 0.75 -14.72 16.41
CA TRP A 60 0.08 -13.91 17.44
C TRP A 60 -1.39 -14.29 17.64
N ALA A 61 -2.11 -14.60 16.56
CA ALA A 61 -3.50 -15.06 16.64
C ALA A 61 -3.61 -16.38 17.40
N ALA A 62 -2.69 -17.33 17.19
CA ALA A 62 -2.66 -18.59 17.92
C ALA A 62 -2.39 -18.38 19.42
N ILE A 63 -1.42 -17.53 19.77
CA ILE A 63 -1.13 -17.19 21.18
C ILE A 63 -2.34 -16.52 21.82
N PHE A 64 -2.95 -15.55 21.14
CA PHE A 64 -4.13 -14.85 21.63
C PHE A 64 -5.32 -15.81 21.86
N ALA A 65 -5.57 -16.71 20.92
CA ALA A 65 -6.61 -17.74 21.07
C ALA A 65 -6.33 -18.66 22.27
N LEU A 66 -5.08 -19.08 22.47
CA LEU A 66 -4.69 -19.90 23.63
C LEU A 66 -4.98 -19.18 24.95
N VAL A 67 -4.62 -17.90 25.05
CA VAL A 67 -4.89 -17.08 26.25
C VAL A 67 -6.39 -17.00 26.53
N LEU A 68 -7.22 -16.77 25.51
CA LEU A 68 -8.68 -16.73 25.67
C LEU A 68 -9.25 -18.08 26.13
N ILE A 69 -8.75 -19.19 25.59
CA ILE A 69 -9.17 -20.55 25.99
C ILE A 69 -8.84 -20.80 27.46
N VAL A 70 -7.62 -20.48 27.89
CA VAL A 70 -7.19 -20.66 29.30
C VAL A 70 -8.00 -19.77 30.24
N ALA A 71 -8.19 -18.50 29.89
CA ALA A 71 -9.00 -17.58 30.69
C ALA A 71 -10.44 -18.09 30.85
N SER A 72 -11.06 -18.53 29.74
CA SER A 72 -12.41 -19.12 29.74
C SER A 72 -12.51 -20.36 30.62
N TRP A 73 -11.50 -21.23 30.57
CA TRP A 73 -11.45 -22.45 31.39
C TRP A 73 -11.36 -22.12 32.89
N ILE A 74 -10.56 -21.12 33.27
CA ILE A 74 -10.47 -20.65 34.65
C ILE A 74 -11.81 -20.04 35.10
N THR A 75 -12.44 -19.17 34.29
CA THR A 75 -13.70 -18.53 34.69
C THR A 75 -14.89 -19.47 34.78
N ASN A 76 -14.91 -20.56 34.00
CA ASN A 76 -16.00 -21.53 34.04
C ASN A 76 -15.83 -22.61 35.12
N ASN A 77 -14.59 -22.79 35.63
CA ASN A 77 -14.28 -23.77 36.67
C ASN A 77 -14.00 -23.13 38.05
N ALA A 78 -14.04 -21.80 38.15
CA ALA A 78 -13.99 -21.04 39.40
C ALA A 78 -15.42 -20.76 39.90
#